data_AF-A0A2E0XS99-F1
#
_entry.id   AF-A0A2E0XS99-F1
#
_cell.length_a   1.000
_cell.length_b   1.000
_cell.length_c   1.000
_cell.angle_alpha   90.00
_cell.angle_beta   90.00
_cell.angle_gamma   90.00
#
_symmetry.space_group_name_H-M   'P 1'
#
loop_
_entity.id
_entity.type
_entity.pdbx_description
1 polymer ?
#
loop_
_entity_poly.entity_id
_entity_poly.type
_entity_poly.pdbx_seq_one_letter_code
_entity_poly.pdbx_strand_id
1 'polypeptide(L)'
;MDLLNVYLLEEALPRNDIEGLDIIANSVEMMMVGGEHTPTVLDFKPHLVSGAHDVQQPDITLMGNFGITGLKEVSRVANFYRHQIIPHVTGGGNFFIMLAATLQAMVTADNCLMVEFPYSPPILIPGTLQSILAEPI
;
A
#
# COMPACT_ATOMS: atom_id res chain seq x y z
N MET A 1 7.90 2.99 -20.35
CA MET A 1 6.53 3.00 -19.78
C MET A 1 5.99 4.42 -19.72
N ASP A 2 6.84 5.44 -19.72
CA ASP A 2 6.49 6.85 -19.47
C ASP A 2 5.55 7.44 -20.53
N LEU A 3 5.61 6.94 -21.77
CA LEU A 3 4.68 7.31 -22.84
C LEU A 3 3.21 6.96 -22.56
N LEU A 4 2.96 6.02 -21.65
CA LEU A 4 1.60 5.62 -21.24
C LEU A 4 1.01 6.55 -20.17
N ASN A 5 1.80 7.49 -19.64
CA ASN A 5 1.39 8.42 -18.58
C ASN A 5 0.76 7.69 -17.38
N VAL A 6 1.36 6.57 -16.98
CA VAL A 6 0.93 5.80 -15.81
C VAL A 6 1.40 6.52 -14.55
N TYR A 7 0.51 6.65 -13.57
CA TYR A 7 0.79 7.38 -12.34
C TYR A 7 1.75 6.64 -11.38
N LEU A 8 1.63 5.31 -11.32
CA LEU A 8 2.39 4.44 -10.44
C LEU A 8 2.84 3.16 -11.15
N LEU A 9 4.02 2.66 -10.81
CA LEU A 9 4.49 1.32 -11.14
C LEU A 9 4.57 0.50 -9.86
N GLU A 10 3.67 -0.47 -9.74
CA GLU A 10 3.44 -1.23 -8.51
C GLU A 10 4.04 -2.64 -8.58
N GLU A 11 4.73 -3.07 -7.52
CA GLU A 11 5.27 -4.43 -7.33
C GLU A 11 6.04 -4.94 -8.57
N ALA A 12 6.92 -4.09 -9.12
CA ALA A 12 7.64 -4.35 -10.37
C ALA A 12 8.54 -5.59 -10.33
N LEU A 13 9.06 -5.93 -9.14
CA LEU A 13 9.89 -7.09 -8.85
C LEU A 13 9.53 -7.65 -7.48
N PRO A 14 9.94 -8.90 -7.15
CA PRO A 14 9.77 -9.42 -5.81
C PRO A 14 10.38 -8.48 -4.76
N ARG A 15 9.63 -8.14 -3.71
CA ARG A 15 10.05 -7.16 -2.67
C ARG A 15 11.48 -7.34 -2.10
N ASN A 16 12.01 -8.56 -2.09
CA ASN A 16 13.35 -8.82 -1.55
C ASN A 16 14.49 -8.44 -2.52
N ASP A 17 14.18 -8.17 -3.79
CA ASP A 17 15.13 -7.72 -4.81
C ASP A 17 15.30 -6.20 -4.75
N ILE A 18 15.85 -5.71 -3.63
CA ILE A 18 16.03 -4.27 -3.38
C ILE A 18 16.95 -3.63 -4.41
N GLU A 19 17.98 -4.34 -4.87
CA GLU A 19 18.91 -3.85 -5.88
C GLU A 19 18.22 -3.70 -7.24
N GLY A 20 17.47 -4.71 -7.68
CA GLY A 20 16.69 -4.63 -8.90
C GLY A 20 15.65 -3.51 -8.86
N LEU A 21 14.94 -3.37 -7.73
CA LEU A 21 13.96 -2.30 -7.54
C LEU A 21 14.59 -0.91 -7.56
N ASP A 22 15.75 -0.72 -6.93
CA ASP A 22 16.50 0.55 -6.96
C ASP A 22 16.95 0.90 -8.39
N ILE A 23 17.44 -0.09 -9.16
CA ILE A 23 17.78 0.11 -10.58
C ILE A 23 16.56 0.58 -11.38
N ILE A 24 15.39 -0.05 -11.18
CA ILE A 24 14.16 0.33 -11.88
C ILE A 24 13.73 1.74 -11.47
N ALA A 25 13.72 2.05 -10.17
CA ALA A 25 13.33 3.36 -9.64
C ALA A 25 14.14 4.50 -10.25
N ASN A 26 15.44 4.29 -10.48
CA ASN A 26 16.31 5.28 -11.12
C ASN A 26 16.20 5.30 -12.66
N SER A 27 15.39 4.43 -13.26
CA SER A 27 15.25 4.29 -14.72
C SER A 27 13.90 4.77 -15.28
N VAL A 28 12.94 5.12 -14.41
CA VAL A 28 11.58 5.53 -14.78
C VAL A 28 11.22 6.87 -14.14
N GLU A 29 10.27 7.60 -14.74
CA GLU A 29 9.82 8.89 -14.19
C GLU A 29 8.58 8.76 -13.28
N MET A 30 7.78 7.70 -13.44
CA MET A 30 6.62 7.46 -12.56
C MET A 30 7.05 6.96 -11.17
N MET A 31 6.14 7.10 -10.20
CA MET A 31 6.41 6.65 -8.84
C MET A 31 6.50 5.12 -8.76
N MET A 32 7.54 4.64 -8.09
CA MET A 32 7.67 3.24 -7.68
C MET A 32 6.87 2.98 -6.41
N VAL A 33 6.05 1.94 -6.42
CA VAL A 33 5.18 1.58 -5.30
C VAL A 33 5.37 0.10 -4.96
N GLY A 34 5.45 -0.22 -3.67
CA GLY A 34 5.51 -1.61 -3.23
C GLY A 34 5.48 -1.77 -1.72
N GLY A 35 5.30 -3.01 -1.28
CA GLY A 35 5.25 -3.38 0.13
C GLY A 35 3.89 -3.85 0.65
N GLU A 36 2.93 -4.20 -0.20
CA GLU A 36 1.64 -4.80 0.19
C GLU A 36 1.81 -6.04 1.08
N HIS A 37 2.91 -6.77 0.87
CA HIS A 37 3.25 -8.01 1.57
C HIS A 37 4.45 -7.87 2.54
N THR A 38 4.81 -6.66 2.94
CA THR A 38 5.92 -6.39 3.87
C THR A 38 5.46 -6.49 5.34
N PRO A 39 5.91 -7.50 6.12
CA PRO A 39 5.16 -7.96 7.28
C PRO A 39 5.37 -7.20 8.59
N THR A 40 6.47 -6.45 8.74
CA THR A 40 6.71 -5.61 9.91
C THR A 40 7.17 -4.21 9.50
N VAL A 41 7.03 -3.24 10.40
CA VAL A 41 7.56 -1.88 10.21
C VAL A 41 9.04 -1.88 9.86
N LEU A 42 9.82 -2.80 10.47
CA LEU A 42 11.25 -2.90 10.24
C LEU A 42 11.58 -3.37 8.82
N ASP A 43 10.72 -4.21 8.23
CA ASP A 43 10.95 -4.78 6.90
C ASP A 43 10.80 -3.73 5.79
N PHE A 44 10.22 -2.56 6.07
CA PHE A 44 10.22 -1.42 5.16
C PHE A 44 11.57 -0.70 5.08
N LYS A 45 12.47 -0.92 6.04
CA LYS A 45 13.75 -0.20 6.13
C LYS A 45 14.60 -0.31 4.85
N PRO A 46 14.81 -1.49 4.23
CA PRO A 46 15.64 -1.58 3.04
C PRO A 46 15.09 -0.73 1.90
N HIS A 47 13.76 -0.75 1.69
CA HIS A 47 13.08 0.03 0.65
C HIS A 47 13.21 1.55 0.88
N LEU A 48 13.05 1.98 2.13
CA LEU A 48 13.16 3.39 2.52
C LEU A 48 14.60 3.93 2.46
N VAL A 49 15.59 3.08 2.74
CA VAL A 49 17.00 3.49 2.74
C VAL A 49 17.57 3.51 1.32
N SER A 50 17.21 2.55 0.46
CA SER A 50 17.66 2.56 -0.93
C SER A 50 16.90 3.56 -1.79
N GLY A 51 15.64 3.86 -1.46
CA GLY A 51 14.74 4.59 -2.35
C GLY A 51 14.09 3.68 -3.40
N ALA A 52 14.10 2.36 -3.19
CA ALA A 52 13.52 1.37 -4.12
C ALA A 52 12.02 1.57 -4.38
N HIS A 53 11.29 2.19 -3.45
CA HIS A 53 9.92 2.66 -3.69
C HIS A 53 9.79 4.12 -3.24
N ASP A 54 9.22 4.98 -4.08
CA ASP A 54 8.80 6.33 -3.72
C ASP A 54 7.63 6.33 -2.73
N VAL A 55 6.76 5.32 -2.87
CA VAL A 55 5.56 5.14 -2.08
C VAL A 55 5.54 3.76 -1.42
N GLN A 56 5.33 3.71 -0.10
CA GLN A 56 5.13 2.44 0.60
C GLN A 56 3.63 2.11 0.66
N GLN A 57 3.28 0.84 0.49
CA GLN A 57 1.89 0.38 0.47
C GLN A 57 1.56 -0.69 1.53
N PRO A 58 1.79 -0.39 2.82
CA PRO A 58 1.47 -1.34 3.89
C PRO A 58 -0.02 -1.75 3.88
N ASP A 59 -0.29 -3.04 4.05
CA ASP A 59 -1.63 -3.59 4.32
C ASP A 59 -1.90 -3.61 5.83
N ILE A 60 -3.09 -3.18 6.25
CA ILE A 60 -3.45 -3.09 7.67
C ILE A 60 -3.58 -4.46 8.35
N THR A 61 -3.92 -5.50 7.59
CA THR A 61 -4.06 -6.85 8.11
C THR A 61 -2.75 -7.57 8.08
N LEU A 62 -2.14 -7.78 6.91
CA LEU A 62 -0.92 -8.55 6.70
C LEU A 62 -0.75 -9.72 7.71
N MET A 63 -1.75 -10.62 7.68
CA MET A 63 -1.88 -11.78 8.58
C MET A 63 -2.00 -11.46 10.09
N GLY A 64 -2.43 -10.26 10.44
CA GLY A 64 -2.66 -9.78 11.81
C GLY A 64 -1.50 -8.99 12.44
N ASN A 65 -0.40 -8.73 11.73
CA ASN A 65 0.83 -8.21 12.33
C ASN A 65 0.96 -6.67 12.33
N PHE A 66 0.11 -5.95 11.59
CA PHE A 66 0.25 -4.51 11.39
C PHE A 66 -0.74 -3.69 12.24
N GLY A 67 -2.03 -3.82 11.94
CA GLY A 67 -3.10 -3.04 12.55
C GLY A 67 -2.91 -1.52 12.39
N ILE A 68 -3.77 -0.77 13.08
CA ILE A 68 -3.76 0.70 13.05
C ILE A 68 -2.42 1.27 13.52
N THR A 69 -1.85 0.71 14.60
CA THR A 69 -0.58 1.19 15.17
C THR A 69 0.59 1.00 14.21
N GLY A 70 0.73 -0.19 13.61
CA GLY A 70 1.81 -0.46 12.66
C GLY A 70 1.70 0.42 11.42
N LEU A 71 0.48 0.62 10.92
CA LEU A 71 0.23 1.47 9.75
C LEU A 71 0.64 2.93 10.01
N LYS A 72 0.31 3.45 11.20
CA LYS A 72 0.75 4.79 11.63
C LYS A 72 2.27 4.87 11.79
N GLU A 73 2.91 3.83 12.31
CA GLU A 73 4.36 3.84 12.49
C GLU A 73 5.09 3.82 11.14
N VAL A 74 4.67 2.99 10.18
CA VAL A 74 5.24 3.02 8.82
C VAL A 74 5.05 4.38 8.17
N SER A 75 3.87 5.00 8.30
CA SER A 75 3.65 6.35 7.78
C SER A 75 4.64 7.37 8.37
N ARG A 76 4.87 7.34 9.69
CA ARG A 76 5.83 8.23 10.36
C ARG A 76 7.26 8.00 9.87
N VAL A 77 7.69 6.74 9.76
CA VAL A 77 9.03 6.39 9.31
C VAL A 77 9.20 6.76 7.84
N ALA A 78 8.23 6.44 6.97
CA ALA A 78 8.26 6.83 5.56
C ALA A 78 8.35 8.35 5.39
N ASN A 79 7.57 9.12 6.17
CA ASN A 79 7.63 10.58 6.14
C ASN A 79 9.01 11.12 6.52
N PHE A 80 9.70 10.48 7.49
CA PHE A 80 11.07 10.85 7.86
C PHE A 80 12.06 10.68 6.69
N TYR A 81 11.90 9.63 5.89
CA TYR A 81 12.67 9.42 4.66
C TYR A 81 12.10 10.15 3.44
N ARG A 82 11.06 10.99 3.61
CA ARG A 82 10.37 11.75 2.54
C ARG A 82 9.64 10.87 1.51
N HIS A 83 9.24 9.67 1.90
CA HIS A 83 8.40 8.78 1.11
C HIS A 83 6.92 8.98 1.43
N GLN A 84 6.08 8.69 0.44
CA GLN A 84 4.63 8.74 0.58
C GLN A 84 4.06 7.38 0.99
N ILE A 85 2.79 7.37 1.39
CA ILE A 85 2.03 6.16 1.71
C ILE A 85 0.77 6.09 0.87
N ILE A 86 0.54 4.92 0.30
CA ILE A 86 -0.74 4.52 -0.29
C ILE A 86 -1.04 3.11 0.23
N PRO A 87 -1.81 2.95 1.33
CA PRO A 87 -2.00 1.63 1.90
C PRO A 87 -2.70 0.69 0.93
N HIS A 88 -2.23 -0.55 0.87
CA HIS A 88 -2.94 -1.64 0.23
C HIS A 88 -4.21 -1.95 1.04
N VAL A 89 -5.31 -2.24 0.36
CA VAL A 89 -6.54 -2.69 1.00
C VAL A 89 -7.03 -3.97 0.33
N THR A 90 -6.69 -5.10 0.95
CA THR A 90 -7.17 -6.41 0.48
C THR A 90 -8.71 -6.48 0.45
N GLY A 91 -9.23 -7.09 -0.61
CA GLY A 91 -10.65 -7.38 -0.76
C GLY A 91 -11.12 -8.60 0.05
N GLY A 92 -12.38 -9.00 -0.17
CA GLY A 92 -12.99 -10.16 0.49
C GLY A 92 -13.75 -9.79 1.77
N GLY A 93 -14.30 -10.79 2.46
CA GLY A 93 -15.36 -10.60 3.47
C GLY A 93 -15.10 -9.56 4.57
N ASN A 94 -13.84 -9.32 4.95
CA ASN A 94 -13.48 -8.36 5.99
C ASN A 94 -13.16 -6.95 5.46
N PHE A 95 -13.29 -6.73 4.15
CA PHE A 95 -12.89 -5.52 3.43
C PHE A 95 -13.34 -4.23 4.13
N PHE A 96 -14.59 -4.12 4.54
CA PHE A 96 -15.12 -2.88 5.11
C PHE A 96 -14.54 -2.55 6.49
N ILE A 97 -14.24 -3.55 7.31
CA ILE A 97 -13.60 -3.37 8.62
C ILE A 97 -12.17 -2.88 8.40
N MET A 98 -11.47 -3.49 7.45
CA MET A 98 -10.10 -3.15 7.09
C MET A 98 -10.03 -1.74 6.50
N LEU A 99 -10.89 -1.43 5.53
CA LEU A 99 -11.00 -0.11 4.93
C LEU A 99 -11.28 0.96 6.00
N ALA A 100 -12.25 0.73 6.89
CA ALA A 100 -12.55 1.67 7.96
C ALA A 100 -11.34 1.91 8.88
N ALA A 101 -10.63 0.86 9.26
CA ALA A 101 -9.43 0.97 10.09
C ALA A 101 -8.28 1.68 9.35
N THR A 102 -8.08 1.40 8.05
CA THR A 102 -7.09 2.07 7.19
C THR A 102 -7.41 3.56 7.08
N LEU A 103 -8.66 3.93 6.82
CA LEU A 103 -9.09 5.33 6.73
C LEU A 103 -8.87 6.06 8.07
N GLN A 104 -9.23 5.44 9.20
CA GLN A 104 -9.01 6.02 10.54
C GLN A 104 -7.52 6.22 10.86
N ALA A 105 -6.64 5.34 10.39
CA ALA A 105 -5.21 5.50 10.55
C ALA A 105 -4.66 6.61 9.65
N MET A 106 -5.01 6.58 8.37
CA MET A 106 -4.40 7.42 7.33
C MET A 106 -4.92 8.85 7.27
N VAL A 107 -6.12 9.13 7.80
CA VAL A 107 -6.60 10.52 7.94
C VAL A 107 -5.67 11.38 8.82
N THR A 108 -4.80 10.76 9.62
CA THR A 108 -3.82 11.43 10.48
C THR A 108 -2.40 11.48 9.90
N ALA A 109 -2.20 10.98 8.68
CA ALA A 109 -0.90 10.89 8.02
C ALA A 109 -0.75 11.97 6.94
N ASP A 110 0.15 12.93 7.16
CA ASP A 110 0.41 14.03 6.21
C ASP A 110 0.98 13.56 4.87
N ASN A 111 1.57 12.36 4.82
CA ASN A 111 2.16 11.76 3.64
C ASN A 111 1.28 10.66 3.00
N CYS A 112 -0.01 10.58 3.34
CA CYS A 112 -0.93 9.67 2.67
C CYS A 112 -1.59 10.37 1.48
N LEU A 113 -1.29 9.90 0.26
CA LEU A 113 -1.79 10.52 -0.97
C LEU A 113 -3.19 10.04 -1.35
N MET A 114 -3.42 8.74 -1.19
CA MET A 114 -4.67 8.06 -1.50
C MET A 114 -4.73 6.76 -0.73
N VAL A 115 -5.92 6.18 -0.62
CA VAL A 115 -6.16 4.85 -0.05
C VAL A 115 -6.74 3.98 -1.15
N GLU A 116 -6.20 2.77 -1.33
CA GLU A 116 -6.74 1.85 -2.32
C GLU A 116 -8.20 1.51 -1.98
N PHE A 117 -9.05 1.51 -3.01
CA PHE A 117 -10.41 1.01 -2.93
C PHE A 117 -10.61 -0.01 -4.05
N PRO A 118 -10.66 -1.32 -3.75
CA PRO A 118 -10.79 -2.37 -4.75
C PRO A 118 -12.18 -2.31 -5.39
N TYR A 119 -12.33 -1.54 -6.46
CA TYR A 119 -13.55 -1.44 -7.25
C TYR A 119 -13.24 -1.65 -8.72
N SER A 120 -13.56 -2.86 -9.18
CA SER A 120 -13.31 -3.30 -10.55
C SER A 120 -14.45 -4.21 -11.01
N PRO A 121 -15.61 -3.62 -11.40
CA PRO A 121 -16.73 -4.39 -11.91
C PRO A 121 -16.34 -5.22 -13.15
N PRO A 122 -16.86 -6.47 -13.28
CA PRO A 122 -17.86 -7.09 -12.42
C PRO A 122 -17.27 -7.87 -11.23
N ILE A 123 -15.95 -7.95 -11.10
CA ILE A 123 -15.26 -8.89 -10.20
C ILE A 123 -15.19 -8.36 -8.77
N LEU A 124 -14.71 -7.12 -8.60
CA LEU A 124 -14.54 -6.48 -7.30
C LEU A 124 -15.63 -5.41 -7.15
N ILE A 125 -16.78 -5.83 -6.62
CA ILE A 125 -17.94 -4.97 -6.34
C ILE A 125 -18.35 -5.15 -4.87
N PRO A 126 -19.15 -4.24 -4.28
CA PRO A 126 -19.59 -4.39 -2.89
C PRO A 126 -20.20 -5.77 -2.59
N GLY A 127 -20.99 -6.34 -3.50
CA GLY A 127 -21.58 -7.68 -3.32
C GLY A 127 -20.58 -8.84 -3.29
N THR A 128 -19.42 -8.73 -3.93
CA THR A 128 -18.37 -9.77 -3.89
C THR A 128 -17.38 -9.54 -2.75
N LEU A 129 -17.20 -8.30 -2.31
CA LEU A 129 -16.30 -7.93 -1.22
C LEU A 129 -16.96 -8.05 0.15
N GLN A 130 -18.22 -7.64 0.29
CA GLN A 130 -18.92 -7.60 1.58
C GLN A 130 -19.75 -8.87 1.81
N SER A 131 -19.25 -10.02 1.36
CA SER A 131 -19.99 -11.30 1.35
C SER A 131 -20.42 -11.82 2.72
N ILE A 132 -19.88 -11.28 3.81
CA ILE A 132 -20.31 -11.60 5.18
C ILE A 132 -21.53 -10.78 5.65
N LEU A 133 -21.85 -9.68 4.95
CA LEU A 133 -23.03 -8.87 5.21
C LEU A 133 -24.19 -9.37 4.34
N ALA A 134 -25.40 -9.39 4.92
CA ALA A 134 -26.60 -9.79 4.19
C ALA A 134 -26.94 -8.81 3.05
N GLU A 135 -26.69 -7.52 3.27
CA GLU A 135 -26.86 -6.45 2.30
C GLU A 135 -25.59 -5.57 2.32
N PRO A 136 -25.12 -5.06 1.17
CA PRO A 136 -24.02 -4.11 1.15
C PRO A 136 -24.35 -2.84 1.93
N ILE A 137 -23.36 -2.30 2.65
CA ILE A 137 -23.42 -0.96 3.27
C ILE A 137 -23.32 0.17 2.24
#